data_AF-A0A0S4TRD0-F1
#
_entry.id   AF-A0A0S4TRD0-F1
#
_cell.length_a   1.000
_cell.length_b   1.000
_cell.length_c   1.000
_cell.angle_alpha   90.00
_cell.angle_beta   90.00
_cell.angle_gamma   90.00
#
_symmetry.space_group_name_H-M   'P 1'
#
loop_
_entity.id
_entity.type
_entity.pdbx_description
1 polymer ?
#
loop_
_entity_poly.entity_id
_entity_poly.type
_entity_poly.pdbx_seq_one_letter_code
_entity_poly.pdbx_strand_id
1 'polypeptide(L)'
;MQVRPLSSAALLLAAWLPLSLTACGGSDDPPAASAAPAGTQATLAVLETTDLHTNVLSYDDFKLTADSSLGFERVSTLIAQTRAQFPNTLLLDNGDTIQGTTQSDYQALVNPIACGQTLAIDKVMNAAGYDGGGKGLVAYQIDLTQ
;
A
#
# COMPACT_ATOMS: atom_id res chain seq x y z
N MET A 1 56.41 32.80 52.55
CA MET A 1 55.43 32.58 53.63
C MET A 1 54.07 32.43 52.98
N GLN A 2 53.37 31.33 53.28
CA GLN A 2 51.93 31.06 53.10
C GLN A 2 51.41 30.95 51.64
N VAL A 3 51.24 29.73 51.10
CA VAL A 3 50.15 28.73 51.19
C VAL A 3 48.90 29.03 50.34
N ARG A 4 48.73 28.13 49.34
CA ARG A 4 47.57 27.71 48.50
C ARG A 4 46.22 27.63 49.27
N PRO A 5 45.01 27.56 48.63
CA PRO A 5 44.72 26.57 47.57
C PRO A 5 43.57 26.78 46.54
N LEU A 6 43.67 25.91 45.51
CA LEU A 6 42.70 25.10 44.75
C LEU A 6 41.26 25.56 44.45
N SER A 7 40.89 25.30 43.18
CA SER A 7 39.76 24.48 42.65
C SER A 7 39.03 25.22 41.52
N SER A 8 38.51 24.63 40.46
CA SER A 8 38.43 23.26 39.95
C SER A 8 37.79 23.33 38.54
N ALA A 9 37.90 22.24 37.78
CA ALA A 9 37.18 21.92 36.53
C ALA A 9 37.70 22.63 35.25
N ALA A 10 37.88 21.96 34.11
CA ALA A 10 37.20 20.76 33.64
C ALA A 10 38.16 19.82 32.87
N LEU A 11 38.08 18.53 33.20
CA LEU A 11 38.48 17.43 32.33
C LEU A 11 37.52 17.37 31.15
N LEU A 12 38.04 17.28 29.91
CA LEU A 12 37.45 16.44 28.87
C LEU A 12 38.59 15.88 28.01
N LEU A 13 38.98 14.62 28.31
CA LEU A 13 39.82 13.80 27.45
C LEU A 13 39.00 13.39 26.23
N ALA A 14 39.42 13.83 25.03
CA ALA A 14 38.92 13.30 23.78
C ALA A 14 39.47 11.89 23.56
N ALA A 15 38.66 10.86 23.84
CA ALA A 15 38.96 9.48 23.50
C ALA A 15 38.78 9.28 21.98
N TRP A 16 39.87 9.11 21.26
CA TRP A 16 39.86 8.65 19.88
C TRP A 16 39.62 7.13 19.88
N LEU A 17 38.40 6.69 19.60
CA LEU A 17 38.13 5.29 19.24
C LEU A 17 38.52 5.10 17.76
N PRO A 18 39.48 4.23 17.41
CA PRO A 18 39.62 3.78 16.04
C PRO A 18 38.42 2.91 15.70
N LEU A 19 37.63 3.37 14.72
CA LEU A 19 36.52 2.62 14.13
C LEU A 19 37.13 1.51 13.27
N SER A 20 37.35 0.34 13.88
CA SER A 20 37.76 -0.86 13.14
C SER A 20 36.58 -1.33 12.28
N LEU A 21 36.53 -0.90 11.02
CA LEU A 21 35.69 -1.51 9.99
C LEU A 21 36.27 -2.89 9.66
N THR A 22 35.85 -3.91 10.38
CA THR A 22 36.09 -5.30 9.99
C THR A 22 35.11 -5.64 8.87
N ALA A 23 35.47 -5.29 7.64
CA ALA A 23 34.85 -5.81 6.43
C ALA A 23 35.45 -7.20 6.15
N CYS A 24 34.77 -8.25 6.64
CA CYS A 24 35.10 -9.63 6.29
C CYS A 24 33.83 -10.40 5.94
N GLY A 25 33.78 -10.92 4.71
CA GLY A 25 32.95 -12.08 4.35
C GLY A 25 31.68 -11.76 3.59
N GLY A 26 31.81 -11.26 2.35
CA GLY A 26 30.76 -11.43 1.35
C GLY A 26 30.66 -12.91 0.98
N SER A 27 29.81 -13.64 1.69
CA SER A 27 29.14 -14.80 1.12
C SER A 27 27.85 -14.27 0.50
N ASP A 28 27.81 -14.17 -0.83
CA ASP A 28 26.61 -13.94 -1.64
C ASP A 28 25.61 -15.11 -1.55
N ASP A 29 25.74 -15.95 -0.52
CA ASP A 29 24.78 -16.99 -0.23
C ASP A 29 23.49 -16.31 0.24
N PRO A 30 22.37 -16.46 -0.50
CA PRO A 30 21.10 -16.04 0.03
C PRO A 30 20.91 -16.76 1.37
N PRO A 31 20.43 -16.06 2.43
CA PRO A 31 20.19 -16.70 3.71
C PRO A 31 19.37 -17.96 3.45
N ALA A 32 19.90 -19.12 3.83
CA ALA A 32 19.26 -20.40 3.59
C ALA A 32 17.84 -20.33 4.14
N ALA A 33 16.85 -20.23 3.25
CA ALA A 33 15.45 -20.23 3.63
C ALA A 33 15.20 -21.55 4.37
N SER A 34 14.91 -21.48 5.67
CA SER A 34 14.61 -22.68 6.44
C SER A 34 13.37 -23.32 5.82
N ALA A 35 13.53 -24.45 5.15
CA ALA A 35 12.42 -25.18 4.59
C ALA A 35 11.40 -25.47 5.71
N ALA A 36 10.14 -25.14 5.47
CA ALA A 36 9.08 -25.43 6.42
C ALA A 36 9.06 -26.95 6.69
N PRO A 37 8.95 -27.38 7.96
CA PRO A 37 8.89 -28.80 8.30
C PRO A 37 7.80 -29.54 7.51
N ALA A 38 8.04 -30.81 7.19
CA ALA A 38 7.05 -31.63 6.49
C ALA A 38 5.72 -31.69 7.28
N GLY A 39 4.61 -31.45 6.60
CA GLY A 39 3.28 -31.36 7.21
C GLY A 39 2.88 -29.98 7.72
N THR A 40 3.71 -28.94 7.50
CA THR A 40 3.30 -27.55 7.75
C THR A 40 2.13 -27.17 6.85
N GLN A 41 1.09 -26.57 7.44
CA GLN A 41 -0.08 -26.05 6.71
C GLN A 41 -0.29 -24.58 7.06
N ALA A 42 -0.79 -23.82 6.09
CA ALA A 42 -1.22 -22.45 6.26
C ALA A 42 -2.58 -22.25 5.62
N THR A 43 -3.42 -21.43 6.25
CA THR A 43 -4.70 -20.98 5.68
C THR A 43 -4.49 -19.59 5.11
N LEU A 44 -4.86 -19.41 3.84
CA LEU A 44 -4.82 -18.14 3.12
C LEU A 44 -6.22 -17.82 2.62
N ALA A 45 -6.71 -16.62 2.91
CA ALA A 45 -7.94 -16.11 2.32
C ALA A 45 -7.60 -15.21 1.12
N VAL A 46 -8.17 -15.51 -0.05
CA VAL A 46 -8.04 -14.67 -1.24
C VAL A 46 -9.35 -13.92 -1.43
N LEU A 47 -9.26 -12.60 -1.39
CA LEU A 47 -10.35 -11.66 -1.64
C LEU A 47 -10.14 -11.06 -3.03
N GLU A 48 -11.23 -10.88 -3.74
CA GLU A 48 -11.21 -10.34 -5.09
C GLU A 48 -12.32 -9.31 -5.27
N THR A 49 -12.01 -8.21 -5.94
CA THR A 49 -13.01 -7.33 -6.57
C THR A 49 -12.87 -7.39 -8.08
N THR A 50 -13.96 -7.10 -8.78
CA THR A 50 -14.01 -7.02 -10.23
C THR A 50 -15.02 -5.95 -10.62
N ASP A 51 -14.82 -5.32 -11.78
CA ASP A 51 -15.80 -4.43 -12.41
C ASP A 51 -16.24 -3.29 -11.47
N LEU A 52 -15.29 -2.73 -10.71
CA LEU A 52 -15.59 -1.64 -9.77
C LEU A 52 -16.15 -0.42 -10.50
N HIS A 53 -15.71 -0.18 -11.74
CA HIS A 53 -16.15 0.93 -12.59
C HIS A 53 -16.17 2.30 -11.90
N THR A 54 -15.24 2.54 -10.97
CA THR A 54 -15.16 3.77 -10.17
C THR A 54 -16.42 4.04 -9.33
N ASN A 55 -17.21 3.01 -9.00
CA ASN A 55 -18.33 3.11 -8.05
C ASN A 55 -17.79 3.14 -6.62
N VAL A 56 -17.28 4.29 -6.18
CA VAL A 56 -16.70 4.46 -4.84
C VAL A 56 -17.78 4.49 -3.76
N LEU A 57 -18.91 5.14 -4.06
CA LEU A 57 -20.04 5.32 -3.14
C LEU A 57 -21.27 4.57 -3.65
N SER A 58 -22.19 4.24 -2.75
CA SER A 58 -23.55 3.77 -3.02
C SER A 58 -24.44 4.88 -3.59
N TYR A 59 -24.06 5.37 -4.76
CA TYR A 59 -24.72 6.46 -5.45
C TYR A 59 -24.74 6.22 -6.96
N ASP A 60 -25.91 6.37 -7.56
CA ASP A 60 -26.13 6.33 -9.00
C ASP A 60 -25.96 7.75 -9.55
N ASP A 61 -24.83 8.01 -10.21
CA ASP A 61 -24.49 9.30 -10.80
C ASP A 61 -25.48 9.76 -11.89
N PHE A 62 -26.18 8.83 -12.54
CA PHE A 62 -27.12 9.16 -13.63
C PHE A 62 -28.50 9.53 -13.09
N LYS A 63 -28.97 8.79 -12.08
CA LYS A 63 -30.26 9.06 -11.43
C LYS A 63 -30.15 10.11 -10.31
N LEU A 64 -28.93 10.46 -9.92
CA LEU A 64 -28.62 11.38 -8.84
C LEU A 64 -29.25 10.95 -7.50
N THR A 65 -29.22 9.65 -7.21
CA THR A 65 -29.83 9.05 -6.01
C THR A 65 -28.93 8.01 -5.38
N ALA A 66 -29.13 7.74 -4.09
CA ALA A 66 -28.48 6.62 -3.42
C ALA A 66 -28.90 5.28 -4.03
N ASP A 67 -27.94 4.37 -4.18
CA ASP A 67 -28.15 2.99 -4.63
C ASP A 67 -27.27 2.04 -3.81
N SER A 68 -27.89 1.24 -2.95
CA SER A 68 -27.20 0.33 -2.04
C SER A 68 -26.72 -0.97 -2.69
N SER A 69 -27.02 -1.17 -3.98
CA SER A 69 -26.50 -2.30 -4.77
C SER A 69 -25.08 -2.06 -5.29
N LEU A 70 -24.60 -0.81 -5.24
CA LEU A 70 -23.27 -0.38 -5.68
C LEU A 70 -22.44 0.12 -4.49
N GLY A 71 -21.14 0.33 -4.70
CA GLY A 71 -20.29 1.09 -3.79
C GLY A 71 -19.13 0.29 -3.17
N PHE A 72 -17.91 0.74 -3.46
CA PHE A 72 -16.68 0.20 -2.88
C PHE A 72 -16.62 0.42 -1.37
N GLU A 73 -17.20 1.49 -0.83
CA GLU A 73 -17.22 1.73 0.61
C GLU A 73 -17.90 0.58 1.36
N ARG A 74 -18.91 -0.07 0.77
CA ARG A 74 -19.56 -1.25 1.34
C ARG A 74 -18.67 -2.47 1.25
N VAL A 75 -18.05 -2.70 0.10
CA VAL A 75 -17.08 -3.80 -0.10
C VAL A 75 -15.91 -3.67 0.89
N SER A 76 -15.45 -2.45 1.17
CA SER A 76 -14.38 -2.18 2.13
C SER A 76 -14.71 -2.68 3.54
N THR A 77 -16.00 -2.65 3.93
CA THR A 77 -16.43 -3.21 5.23
C THR A 77 -16.29 -4.74 5.25
N LEU A 78 -16.59 -5.41 4.15
CA LEU A 78 -16.43 -6.87 4.02
C LEU A 78 -14.95 -7.25 4.00
N ILE A 79 -14.11 -6.48 3.30
CA ILE A 79 -12.66 -6.66 3.30
C ILE A 79 -12.12 -6.56 4.75
N ALA A 80 -12.50 -5.52 5.49
CA ALA A 80 -12.08 -5.34 6.87
C ALA A 80 -12.54 -6.48 7.79
N GLN A 81 -13.80 -6.93 7.64
CA GLN A 81 -14.34 -8.06 8.41
C GLN A 81 -13.62 -9.37 8.10
N THR A 82 -13.32 -9.65 6.83
CA THR A 82 -12.59 -10.86 6.44
C THR A 82 -11.15 -10.82 6.94
N ARG A 83 -10.47 -9.67 6.87
CA ARG A 83 -9.12 -9.51 7.44
C ARG A 83 -9.06 -9.66 8.95
N ALA A 84 -10.14 -9.30 9.66
CA ALA A 84 -10.24 -9.57 11.09
C ALA A 84 -10.41 -11.07 11.40
N GLN A 85 -10.97 -11.86 10.48
CA GLN A 85 -11.18 -13.30 10.64
C GLN A 85 -9.98 -14.14 10.16
N PHE A 86 -9.30 -13.69 9.10
CA PHE A 86 -8.19 -14.40 8.47
C PHE A 86 -6.92 -13.53 8.51
N PRO A 87 -5.90 -13.91 9.29
CA PRO A 87 -4.69 -13.09 9.42
C PRO A 87 -3.82 -13.10 8.15
N ASN A 88 -3.85 -14.19 7.38
CA ASN A 88 -3.18 -14.26 6.07
C ASN A 88 -4.24 -14.00 4.99
N THR A 89 -4.14 -12.85 4.34
CA THR A 89 -5.05 -12.49 3.24
C THR A 89 -4.25 -12.01 2.03
N LEU A 90 -4.82 -12.21 0.85
CA LEU A 90 -4.49 -11.49 -0.38
C LEU A 90 -5.74 -10.79 -0.88
N LEU A 91 -5.63 -9.51 -1.24
CA LEU A 91 -6.69 -8.72 -1.83
C LEU A 91 -6.29 -8.31 -3.24
N LEU A 92 -7.05 -8.79 -4.23
CA LEU A 92 -6.78 -8.61 -5.65
C LEU A 92 -7.94 -7.87 -6.32
N ASP A 93 -7.61 -7.09 -7.36
CA ASP A 93 -8.60 -6.55 -8.29
C ASP A 93 -8.47 -7.25 -9.64
N ASN A 94 -9.59 -7.59 -10.29
CA ASN A 94 -9.59 -8.26 -11.59
C ASN A 94 -9.64 -7.26 -12.76
N GLY A 95 -9.89 -5.97 -12.49
CA GLY A 95 -9.88 -4.90 -13.48
C GLY A 95 -11.25 -4.29 -13.74
N ASP A 96 -11.32 -3.49 -14.82
CA ASP A 96 -12.46 -2.61 -15.16
C ASP A 96 -12.85 -1.67 -14.01
N THR A 97 -11.81 -1.08 -13.42
CA THR A 97 -11.89 -0.28 -12.20
C THR A 97 -11.88 1.22 -12.45
N ILE A 98 -11.15 1.71 -13.46
CA ILE A 98 -10.82 3.14 -13.63
C ILE A 98 -11.80 3.95 -14.48
N GLN A 99 -12.83 3.32 -15.04
CA GLN A 99 -13.80 3.95 -15.94
C GLN A 99 -15.19 3.39 -15.69
N GLY A 100 -16.24 4.20 -15.84
CA GLY A 100 -17.63 3.73 -15.86
C GLY A 100 -18.61 4.63 -15.12
N THR A 101 -18.12 5.67 -14.45
CA THR A 101 -18.94 6.66 -13.72
C THR A 101 -18.63 8.09 -14.15
N THR A 102 -19.52 9.02 -13.79
CA THR A 102 -19.31 10.45 -14.05
C THR A 102 -18.04 10.97 -13.37
N GLN A 103 -17.68 10.40 -12.22
CA GLN A 103 -16.40 10.68 -11.56
C GLN A 103 -15.20 10.33 -12.45
N SER A 104 -15.18 9.13 -13.05
CA SER A 104 -14.09 8.73 -13.92
C SER A 104 -14.00 9.60 -15.18
N ASP A 105 -15.14 9.93 -15.80
CA ASP A 105 -15.20 10.81 -16.97
C ASP A 105 -14.71 12.22 -16.64
N TYR A 106 -15.02 12.74 -15.45
CA TYR A 106 -14.51 14.02 -14.99
C TYR A 106 -12.98 14.02 -14.87
N GLN A 107 -12.41 12.96 -14.27
CA GLN A 107 -10.95 12.80 -14.12
C GLN A 107 -10.22 12.51 -15.45
N ALA A 108 -10.94 12.11 -16.50
CA ALA A 108 -10.39 11.86 -17.82
C ALA A 108 -10.52 13.07 -18.77
N LEU A 109 -11.67 13.75 -18.78
CA LEU A 109 -12.05 14.70 -19.83
C LEU A 109 -12.12 16.15 -19.35
N VAL A 110 -12.51 16.40 -18.11
CA VAL A 110 -12.81 17.76 -17.62
C VAL A 110 -11.66 18.32 -16.79
N ASN A 111 -11.14 17.53 -15.85
CA ASN A 111 -9.99 17.88 -15.05
C ASN A 111 -9.00 16.70 -15.00
N PRO A 112 -8.22 16.51 -16.07
CA PRO A 112 -7.28 15.41 -16.19
C PRO A 112 -6.30 15.34 -15.02
N ILE A 113 -6.11 14.13 -14.50
CA ILE A 113 -5.16 13.87 -13.42
C ILE A 113 -3.73 14.02 -13.98
N ALA A 114 -2.93 14.89 -13.37
CA ALA A 114 -1.55 15.13 -13.78
C ALA A 114 -0.65 13.90 -13.53
N CYS A 115 0.45 13.79 -14.27
CA CYS A 115 1.45 12.75 -14.03
C CYS A 115 1.91 12.76 -12.55
N GLY A 116 1.93 11.59 -11.92
CA GLY A 116 2.30 11.44 -10.51
C GLY A 116 1.17 11.72 -9.50
N GLN A 117 -0.03 12.12 -9.96
CA GLN A 117 -1.21 12.17 -9.12
C GLN A 117 -1.97 10.83 -9.18
N THR A 118 -2.59 10.46 -8.07
CA THR A 118 -3.34 9.20 -7.94
C THR A 118 -4.81 9.40 -8.30
N LEU A 119 -5.40 8.45 -9.05
CA LEU A 119 -6.84 8.45 -9.35
C LEU A 119 -7.68 8.38 -8.07
N ALA A 120 -8.94 8.81 -8.13
CA ALA A 120 -9.80 8.78 -6.95
C ALA A 120 -10.09 7.35 -6.47
N ILE A 121 -10.34 6.43 -7.41
CA ILE A 121 -10.54 5.01 -7.12
C ILE A 121 -9.28 4.36 -6.52
N ASP A 122 -8.11 4.66 -7.08
CA ASP A 122 -6.84 4.14 -6.56
C ASP A 122 -6.55 4.63 -5.14
N LYS A 123 -6.98 5.84 -4.76
CA LYS A 123 -6.83 6.32 -3.38
C LYS A 123 -7.60 5.45 -2.38
N VAL A 124 -8.82 5.04 -2.72
CA VAL A 124 -9.61 4.18 -1.82
C VAL A 124 -9.13 2.72 -1.85
N MET A 125 -8.64 2.23 -2.99
CA MET A 125 -8.00 0.92 -3.07
C MET A 125 -6.69 0.88 -2.28
N ASN A 126 -5.86 1.92 -2.35
CA ASN A 126 -4.65 2.04 -1.54
C ASN A 126 -4.97 2.05 -0.04
N ALA A 127 -6.02 2.77 0.36
CA ALA A 127 -6.49 2.77 1.75
C ALA A 127 -7.02 1.40 2.19
N ALA A 128 -7.61 0.62 1.27
CA ALA A 128 -8.01 -0.75 1.51
C ALA A 128 -6.84 -1.75 1.41
N GLY A 129 -5.65 -1.34 0.99
CA GLY A 129 -4.43 -2.16 0.95
C GLY A 129 -4.51 -3.33 -0.03
N TYR A 130 -4.77 -3.07 -1.31
CA TYR A 130 -4.69 -4.10 -2.37
C TYR A 130 -3.27 -4.60 -2.57
N ASP A 131 -3.13 -5.91 -2.82
CA ASP A 131 -1.85 -6.59 -3.06
C ASP A 131 -1.51 -6.68 -4.56
N GLY A 132 -2.52 -6.56 -5.43
CA GLY A 132 -2.35 -6.58 -6.87
C GLY A 132 -3.64 -6.27 -7.63
N GLY A 133 -3.49 -5.95 -8.91
CA GLY A 133 -4.61 -5.64 -9.78
C GLY A 133 -4.37 -6.11 -11.22
N GLY A 134 -5.41 -6.66 -11.84
CA GLY A 134 -5.50 -6.96 -13.26
C GLY A 134 -5.88 -5.72 -14.07
N LYS A 135 -5.64 -5.79 -15.38
CA LYS A 135 -6.15 -4.81 -16.34
C LYS A 135 -7.37 -5.40 -17.03
N GLY A 136 -8.54 -4.81 -16.83
CA GLY A 136 -9.76 -5.19 -17.53
C GLY A 136 -9.82 -4.61 -18.95
N LEU A 137 -10.80 -5.04 -19.74
CA LEU A 137 -10.94 -4.65 -21.15
C LEU A 137 -11.13 -3.14 -21.31
N VAL A 138 -11.93 -2.52 -20.45
CA VAL A 138 -12.23 -1.09 -20.48
C VAL A 138 -11.00 -0.26 -20.09
N ALA A 139 -10.10 -0.80 -19.27
CA ALA A 139 -8.84 -0.14 -18.95
C ALA A 139 -7.93 0.06 -20.18
N TYR A 140 -7.99 -0.84 -21.18
CA TYR A 140 -7.26 -0.66 -22.43
C TYR A 140 -7.81 0.50 -23.25
N GLN A 141 -9.10 0.82 -23.17
CA GLN A 141 -9.68 1.93 -23.94
C GLN A 141 -9.07 3.29 -23.56
N ILE A 142 -8.58 3.45 -22.32
CA ILE A 142 -7.92 4.67 -21.84
C ILE A 142 -6.45 4.75 -22.28
N ASP A 143 -5.77 3.61 -22.45
CA ASP A 143 -4.32 3.51 -22.72
C ASP A 143 -3.99 3.30 -24.21
N LEU A 144 -4.74 3.93 -25.12
CA LEU A 144 -4.49 3.80 -26.58
C LEU A 144 -3.92 5.06 -27.24
N THR A 145 -3.66 6.15 -26.51
CA THR A 145 -3.21 7.41 -27.13
C THR A 145 -2.26 8.28 -26.28
N GLN A 146 -1.59 7.73 -25.26
CA GLN A 146 -0.44 8.38 -24.62
C GLN A 146 0.86 7.78 -25.16
#